data_AF-A0A520FRF5-F1
#
_entry.id   AF-A0A520FRF5-F1
#
_cell.length_a   1.000
_cell.length_b   1.000
_cell.length_c   1.000
_cell.angle_alpha   90.00
_cell.angle_beta   90.00
_cell.angle_gamma   90.00
#
_symmetry.space_group_name_H-M   'P 1'
#
loop_
_entity.id
_entity.type
_entity.pdbx_description
1 polymer ?
#
loop_
_entity_poly.entity_id
_entity_poly.type
_entity_poly.pdbx_seq_one_letter_code
_entity_poly.pdbx_strand_id
1 'polypeptide(L)'
;MTSPVDKDSAKPSNFLRHVIENDLEQGAYSARKWGGSPGDAQHHAQGMDDPAKVRMRFPPEPNGYLHIGHAKSIWLNFELAKEYGGVCHLRFDDTNPEKEEQEYVDSIRDAVKWLGYETHLADRPGAPGTLQPHEYFASDYFDFMYRAAEYLITAGLAYVDEQTPEEMRATRGDFGKPGTDSPFRSRTVDENLARFRQMRDGALDDGAAVLRAKIDMASPNINMRDPTLYRIRRATHHNTGDKWCIYPMYTFAHPIEDALEQITHSLCTLEFEDQRPFYDWLLDRLAEGGLIASPHPRQYEFARLNVTHVLTSKRKLRQLVEEGHVDGWDDPRMPTLAGLRRRGYTPEALRLFCERSGTTKSGGGWTEYASLEAALRETLDPIAPRAMAVLDPVKLVITNWA
;
A
#
# COMPACT_ATOMS: atom_id res chain seq x y z
N MET A 1 -16.53 25.09 -39.80
CA MET A 1 -15.15 24.92 -39.31
C MET A 1 -15.05 25.64 -37.97
N THR A 2 -15.35 24.94 -36.89
CA THR A 2 -15.18 25.42 -35.52
C THR A 2 -13.93 24.74 -34.98
N SER A 3 -12.91 25.54 -34.68
CA SER A 3 -11.65 25.07 -34.08
C SER A 3 -11.90 24.24 -32.82
N PRO A 4 -11.07 23.21 -32.55
CA PRO A 4 -11.06 22.56 -31.25
C PRO A 4 -10.48 23.57 -30.26
N VAL A 5 -11.34 24.19 -29.45
CA VAL A 5 -10.92 24.91 -28.26
C VAL A 5 -10.38 23.86 -27.29
N ASP A 6 -9.12 24.03 -26.88
CA ASP A 6 -8.49 23.32 -25.78
C ASP A 6 -9.46 23.19 -24.61
N LYS A 7 -10.01 21.98 -24.44
CA LYS A 7 -10.58 21.58 -23.15
C LYS A 7 -9.42 21.13 -22.28
N ASP A 8 -8.60 22.08 -21.86
CA ASP A 8 -7.89 21.92 -20.60
C ASP A 8 -8.96 22.04 -19.51
N SER A 9 -9.64 20.92 -19.24
CA SER A 9 -10.55 20.83 -18.09
C SER A 9 -9.70 21.12 -16.86
N ALA A 10 -10.00 22.22 -16.16
CA ALA A 10 -9.37 22.55 -14.89
C ALA A 10 -9.35 21.28 -14.02
N LYS A 11 -8.15 20.73 -13.80
CA LYS A 11 -7.99 19.48 -13.07
C LYS A 11 -8.61 19.65 -11.69
N PRO A 12 -9.42 18.69 -11.21
CA PRO A 12 -10.03 18.80 -9.90
C PRO A 12 -8.93 18.97 -8.83
N SER A 13 -9.08 20.00 -8.01
CA SER A 13 -8.12 20.33 -6.96
C SER A 13 -7.99 19.16 -5.98
N ASN A 14 -6.75 18.71 -5.78
CA ASN A 14 -6.37 17.67 -4.84
C ASN A 14 -5.13 18.18 -4.10
N PHE A 15 -5.14 18.19 -2.77
CA PHE A 15 -4.01 18.69 -1.98
C PHE A 15 -2.69 17.93 -2.27
N LEU A 16 -2.77 16.66 -2.71
CA LEU A 16 -1.59 15.89 -3.09
C LEU A 16 -0.91 16.43 -4.36
N ARG A 17 -1.68 17.01 -5.30
CA ARG A 17 -1.11 17.68 -6.48
C ARG A 17 -0.27 18.87 -6.05
N HIS A 18 -0.79 19.68 -5.13
CA HIS A 18 -0.08 20.84 -4.61
C HIS A 18 1.21 20.45 -3.87
N VAL A 19 1.18 19.36 -3.09
CA VAL A 19 2.38 18.81 -2.45
C VAL A 19 3.42 18.42 -3.50
N ILE A 20 3.03 17.63 -4.50
CA ILE A 20 3.94 17.17 -5.56
C ILE A 20 4.52 18.36 -6.34
N GLU A 21 3.67 19.31 -6.73
CA GLU A 21 4.08 20.52 -7.46
C GLU A 21 5.08 21.34 -6.66
N ASN A 22 4.82 21.58 -5.37
CA ASN A 22 5.75 22.28 -4.50
C ASN A 22 7.09 21.54 -4.35
N ASP A 23 7.07 20.22 -4.16
CA ASP A 23 8.29 19.42 -4.01
C ASP A 23 9.12 19.39 -5.32
N LEU A 24 8.46 19.36 -6.47
CA LEU A 24 9.11 19.46 -7.79
C LEU A 24 9.70 20.85 -8.03
N GLU A 25 8.98 21.92 -7.67
CA GLU A 25 9.46 23.31 -7.78
C GLU A 25 10.69 23.56 -6.90
N GLN A 26 10.71 22.97 -5.70
CA GLN A 26 11.84 23.04 -4.78
C GLN A 26 12.99 22.09 -5.14
N GLY A 27 12.79 21.20 -6.12
CA GLY A 27 13.75 20.18 -6.50
C GLY A 27 14.05 19.19 -5.37
N ALA A 28 13.07 18.92 -4.49
CA ALA A 28 13.24 18.14 -3.27
C ALA A 28 13.89 16.77 -3.51
N TYR A 29 13.59 16.13 -4.64
CA TYR A 29 14.11 14.82 -5.02
C TYR A 29 15.09 14.85 -6.21
N SER A 30 15.51 16.04 -6.66
CA SER A 30 16.28 16.21 -7.91
C SER A 30 17.68 15.60 -7.91
N ALA A 31 18.28 15.43 -6.72
CA ALA A 31 19.61 14.85 -6.55
C ALA A 31 19.59 13.32 -6.34
N ARG A 32 18.41 12.68 -6.39
CA ARG A 32 18.31 11.23 -6.21
C ARG A 32 18.90 10.48 -7.40
N LYS A 33 19.44 9.31 -7.09
CA LYS A 33 19.94 8.36 -8.07
C LYS A 33 19.15 7.06 -8.00
N TRP A 34 19.00 6.43 -9.16
CA TRP A 34 18.32 5.17 -9.31
C TRP A 34 19.29 4.08 -9.80
N GLY A 35 19.42 3.01 -9.01
CA GLY A 35 20.31 1.88 -9.29
C GLY A 35 19.78 0.91 -10.34
N GLY A 36 18.55 1.11 -10.82
CA GLY A 36 17.87 0.21 -11.76
C GLY A 36 16.95 -0.81 -11.09
N SER A 37 17.04 -0.95 -9.77
CA SER A 37 16.22 -1.84 -8.95
C SER A 37 16.13 -1.30 -7.52
N PRO A 38 15.25 -1.85 -6.67
CA PRO A 38 15.23 -1.52 -5.26
C PRO A 38 16.57 -1.86 -4.61
N GLY A 39 17.07 -0.99 -3.73
CA GLY A 39 18.33 -1.24 -3.04
C GLY A 39 18.70 -0.21 -1.99
N ASP A 40 19.87 -0.41 -1.38
CA ASP A 40 20.35 0.45 -0.31
C ASP A 40 21.02 1.73 -0.83
N ALA A 41 21.47 2.60 0.09
CA ALA A 41 22.11 3.87 -0.29
C ALA A 41 23.30 3.66 -1.26
N GLN A 42 24.09 2.62 -1.04
CA GLN A 42 25.26 2.32 -1.87
C GLN A 42 24.85 1.85 -3.27
N HIS A 43 23.82 1.01 -3.37
CA HIS A 43 23.23 0.60 -4.65
C HIS A 43 22.78 1.81 -5.46
N HIS A 44 22.03 2.73 -4.85
CA HIS A 44 21.53 3.92 -5.52
C HIS A 44 22.63 4.91 -5.89
N ALA A 45 23.67 5.09 -5.05
CA ALA A 45 24.77 6.01 -5.33
C ALA A 45 25.54 5.66 -6.62
N GLN A 46 25.57 4.38 -6.99
CA GLN A 46 26.18 3.84 -8.21
C GLN A 46 25.26 3.92 -9.44
N GLY A 47 24.01 4.32 -9.23
CA GLY A 47 22.99 4.46 -10.26
C GLY A 47 23.16 5.68 -11.15
N MET A 48 22.21 5.81 -12.08
CA MET A 48 22.02 7.02 -12.87
C MET A 48 21.20 8.06 -12.10
N ASP A 49 21.19 9.31 -12.55
CA ASP A 49 20.21 10.29 -12.05
C ASP A 49 18.81 9.75 -12.30
N ASP A 50 17.94 9.83 -11.28
CA ASP A 50 16.62 9.21 -11.36
C ASP A 50 15.77 9.87 -12.46
N PRO A 51 15.41 9.14 -13.55
CA PRO A 51 14.63 9.72 -14.62
C PRO A 51 13.16 9.94 -14.22
N ALA A 52 12.69 9.31 -13.14
CA ALA A 52 11.34 9.49 -12.63
C ALA A 52 11.28 10.74 -11.76
N LYS A 53 10.48 11.74 -12.17
CA LYS A 53 10.27 12.95 -11.33
C LYS A 53 9.55 12.63 -10.02
N VAL A 54 8.69 11.61 -10.05
CA VAL A 54 8.01 11.06 -8.88
C VAL A 54 8.01 9.54 -8.95
N ARG A 55 8.12 8.89 -7.79
CA ARG A 55 7.91 7.45 -7.64
C ARG A 55 6.82 7.24 -6.60
N MET A 56 5.79 6.51 -6.97
CA MET A 56 4.66 6.13 -6.12
C MET A 56 4.55 4.62 -6.07
N ARG A 57 3.68 4.09 -5.21
CA ARG A 57 3.38 2.67 -5.18
C ARG A 57 1.94 2.39 -4.79
N PHE A 58 1.38 1.34 -5.35
CA PHE A 58 0.21 0.67 -4.82
C PHE A 58 0.67 -0.62 -4.10
N PRO A 59 0.62 -0.67 -2.75
CA PRO A 59 1.16 -1.78 -1.97
C PRO A 59 0.08 -2.66 -1.31
N PRO A 60 -0.76 -3.42 -2.05
CA PRO A 60 -1.75 -4.28 -1.43
C PRO A 60 -1.12 -5.49 -0.73
N GLU A 61 -1.68 -5.89 0.41
CA GLU A 61 -1.42 -7.21 1.00
C GLU A 61 -2.08 -8.29 0.10
N PRO A 62 -1.36 -9.34 -0.32
CA PRO A 62 -1.90 -10.38 -1.20
C PRO A 62 -2.71 -11.42 -0.43
N ASN A 63 -3.73 -10.96 0.30
CA ASN A 63 -4.52 -11.81 1.21
C ASN A 63 -6.03 -11.79 0.93
N GLY A 64 -6.47 -11.08 -0.11
CA GLY A 64 -7.87 -11.01 -0.50
C GLY A 64 -8.09 -10.23 -1.80
N TYR A 65 -9.30 -10.34 -2.33
CA TYR A 65 -9.70 -9.65 -3.56
C TYR A 65 -9.81 -8.14 -3.37
N LEU A 66 -9.33 -7.39 -4.37
CA LEU A 66 -9.49 -5.95 -4.42
C LEU A 66 -10.97 -5.55 -4.59
N HIS A 67 -11.31 -4.35 -4.12
CA HIS A 67 -12.67 -3.84 -4.08
C HIS A 67 -12.71 -2.35 -4.42
N ILE A 68 -13.88 -1.75 -4.54
CA ILE A 68 -14.05 -0.34 -4.93
C ILE A 68 -13.20 0.64 -4.11
N GLY A 69 -12.99 0.39 -2.81
CA GLY A 69 -12.08 1.21 -1.99
C GLY A 69 -10.62 1.20 -2.48
N HIS A 70 -10.14 0.06 -3.01
CA HIS A 70 -8.80 -0.07 -3.59
C HIS A 70 -8.71 0.64 -4.94
N ALA A 71 -9.80 0.71 -5.72
CA ALA A 71 -9.82 1.46 -6.98
C ALA A 71 -9.38 2.91 -6.79
N LYS A 72 -9.78 3.56 -5.68
CA LYS A 72 -9.34 4.93 -5.36
C LYS A 72 -7.83 5.02 -5.14
N SER A 73 -7.25 4.08 -4.38
CA SER A 73 -5.81 4.07 -4.11
C SER A 73 -4.99 3.78 -5.37
N ILE A 74 -5.44 2.82 -6.19
CA ILE A 74 -4.84 2.49 -7.49
C ILE A 74 -4.88 3.73 -8.39
N TRP A 75 -6.08 4.28 -8.61
CA TRP A 75 -6.26 5.47 -9.43
C TRP A 75 -5.34 6.61 -8.99
N LEU A 76 -5.33 6.92 -7.70
CA LEU A 76 -4.57 8.03 -7.17
C LEU A 76 -3.06 7.85 -7.38
N ASN A 77 -2.50 6.68 -7.04
CA ASN A 77 -1.06 6.46 -7.18
C ASN A 77 -0.63 6.38 -8.66
N PHE A 78 -1.38 5.68 -9.50
CA PHE A 78 -1.01 5.52 -10.91
C PHE A 78 -1.26 6.79 -11.74
N GLU A 79 -2.38 7.49 -11.55
CA GLU A 79 -2.62 8.75 -12.29
C GLU A 79 -1.64 9.83 -11.90
N LEU A 80 -1.39 10.03 -10.60
CA LEU A 80 -0.47 11.08 -10.17
C LEU A 80 0.95 10.79 -10.65
N ALA A 81 1.41 9.53 -10.57
CA ALA A 81 2.70 9.15 -11.14
C ALA A 81 2.78 9.46 -12.64
N LYS A 82 1.74 9.09 -13.41
CA LYS A 82 1.67 9.35 -14.85
C LYS A 82 1.66 10.85 -15.17
N GLU A 83 0.84 11.63 -14.48
CA GLU A 83 0.68 13.06 -14.74
C GLU A 83 1.95 13.87 -14.49
N TYR A 84 2.75 13.47 -13.50
CA TYR A 84 4.00 14.16 -13.16
C TYR A 84 5.24 13.52 -13.81
N GLY A 85 5.06 12.62 -14.79
CA GLY A 85 6.17 12.03 -15.55
C GLY A 85 7.06 11.12 -14.70
N GLY A 86 6.43 10.30 -13.87
CA GLY A 86 7.06 9.34 -12.97
C GLY A 86 6.57 7.91 -13.21
N VAL A 87 6.71 7.07 -12.18
CA VAL A 87 6.25 5.67 -12.19
C VAL A 87 5.51 5.32 -10.90
N CYS A 88 4.54 4.42 -11.03
CA CYS A 88 3.91 3.78 -9.88
C CYS A 88 4.28 2.29 -9.87
N HIS A 89 4.87 1.85 -8.78
CA HIS A 89 5.21 0.45 -8.55
C HIS A 89 3.96 -0.33 -8.09
N LEU A 90 3.87 -1.59 -8.49
CA LEU A 90 2.98 -2.56 -7.85
C LEU A 90 3.80 -3.37 -6.85
N ARG A 91 3.52 -3.23 -5.56
CA ARG A 91 4.22 -3.98 -4.52
C ARG A 91 3.26 -4.90 -3.79
N PHE A 92 3.61 -6.15 -3.63
CA PHE A 92 2.91 -7.03 -2.70
C PHE A 92 3.53 -6.85 -1.33
N ASP A 93 2.76 -6.30 -0.38
CA ASP A 93 3.19 -6.18 1.02
C ASP A 93 2.94 -7.53 1.71
N ASP A 94 3.80 -8.49 1.37
CA ASP A 94 3.74 -9.89 1.77
C ASP A 94 4.60 -10.14 3.01
N THR A 95 4.26 -9.48 4.12
CA THR A 95 5.00 -9.60 5.39
C THR A 95 4.35 -10.59 6.36
N ASN A 96 3.22 -11.20 5.99
CA ASN A 96 2.42 -12.07 6.84
C ASN A 96 2.15 -13.46 6.22
N PRO A 97 3.04 -14.45 6.48
CA PRO A 97 3.09 -15.71 5.73
C PRO A 97 1.82 -16.59 5.82
N GLU A 98 0.91 -16.36 6.77
CA GLU A 98 -0.26 -17.23 6.99
C GLU A 98 -1.48 -16.89 6.16
N LYS A 99 -1.55 -15.67 5.61
CA LYS A 99 -2.78 -15.16 4.99
C LYS A 99 -2.66 -14.93 3.50
N GLU A 100 -1.49 -15.23 2.94
CA GLU A 100 -1.07 -14.80 1.62
C GLU A 100 -1.03 -15.99 0.67
N GLU A 101 -1.63 -15.84 -0.50
CA GLU A 101 -1.79 -16.92 -1.48
C GLU A 101 -1.53 -16.40 -2.89
N GLN A 102 -0.96 -17.26 -3.74
CA GLN A 102 -0.65 -16.94 -5.15
C GLN A 102 -1.90 -16.48 -5.94
N GLU A 103 -3.08 -17.03 -5.60
CA GLU A 103 -4.36 -16.62 -6.19
C GLU A 103 -4.63 -15.11 -6.03
N TYR A 104 -4.34 -14.55 -4.85
CA TYR A 104 -4.57 -13.12 -4.59
C TYR A 104 -3.55 -12.25 -5.32
N VAL A 105 -2.30 -12.69 -5.42
CA VAL A 105 -1.26 -12.03 -6.23
C VAL A 105 -1.75 -11.92 -7.68
N ASP A 106 -2.22 -13.02 -8.26
CA ASP A 106 -2.68 -13.06 -9.65
C ASP A 106 -3.95 -12.22 -9.87
N SER A 107 -4.89 -12.24 -8.92
CA SER A 107 -6.10 -11.41 -8.97
C SER A 107 -5.78 -9.92 -8.89
N ILE A 108 -4.83 -9.52 -8.06
CA ILE A 108 -4.38 -8.12 -7.94
C ILE A 108 -3.75 -7.66 -9.26
N ARG A 109 -2.87 -8.47 -9.86
CA ARG A 109 -2.27 -8.16 -11.19
C ARG A 109 -3.34 -8.00 -12.26
N ASP A 110 -4.29 -8.94 -12.36
CA ASP A 110 -5.38 -8.86 -13.34
C ASP A 110 -6.23 -7.60 -13.12
N ALA A 111 -6.52 -7.23 -11.88
CA ALA A 111 -7.30 -6.03 -11.58
C ALA A 111 -6.56 -4.73 -11.97
N VAL A 112 -5.27 -4.60 -11.65
CA VAL A 112 -4.45 -3.44 -12.03
C VAL A 112 -4.35 -3.33 -13.56
N LYS A 113 -4.11 -4.46 -14.24
CA LYS A 113 -4.08 -4.54 -15.70
C LYS A 113 -5.42 -4.21 -16.33
N TRP A 114 -6.53 -4.73 -15.77
CA TRP A 114 -7.88 -4.47 -16.24
C TRP A 114 -8.24 -2.99 -16.13
N LEU A 115 -7.81 -2.32 -15.06
CA LEU A 115 -7.96 -0.87 -14.90
C LEU A 115 -7.11 -0.05 -15.89
N GLY A 116 -6.26 -0.69 -16.71
CA GLY A 116 -5.46 -0.05 -17.74
C GLY A 116 -4.16 0.56 -17.24
N TYR A 117 -3.66 0.10 -16.09
CA TYR A 117 -2.41 0.59 -15.50
C TYR A 117 -1.23 -0.31 -15.81
N GLU A 118 -0.08 0.32 -16.08
CA GLU A 118 1.21 -0.34 -16.31
C GLU A 118 2.21 0.12 -15.26
N THR A 119 3.14 -0.77 -14.93
CA THR A 119 4.21 -0.53 -13.96
C THR A 119 5.57 -0.38 -14.63
N HIS A 120 5.62 -0.08 -15.93
CA HIS A 120 6.88 -0.05 -16.68
C HIS A 120 7.50 1.35 -16.73
N LEU A 121 8.82 1.43 -16.55
CA LEU A 121 9.60 2.63 -16.85
C LEU A 121 10.93 2.24 -17.51
N ALA A 122 11.45 3.11 -18.37
CA ALA A 122 12.74 2.93 -19.02
C ALA A 122 13.87 3.57 -18.19
N ASP A 123 14.13 3.02 -17.01
CA ASP A 123 15.05 3.58 -16.01
C ASP A 123 16.20 2.63 -15.63
N ARG A 124 16.47 1.60 -16.44
CA ARG A 124 17.59 0.69 -16.21
C ARG A 124 18.93 1.37 -16.58
N PRO A 125 19.89 1.58 -15.65
CA PRO A 125 21.15 2.27 -15.95
C PRO A 125 21.97 1.60 -17.05
N GLY A 126 21.98 0.25 -17.07
CA GLY A 126 22.70 -0.55 -18.06
C GLY A 126 21.96 -0.75 -19.40
N ALA A 127 20.71 -0.29 -19.53
CA ALA A 127 19.95 -0.39 -20.78
C ALA A 127 19.00 0.81 -20.97
N PRO A 128 19.54 2.02 -21.19
CA PRO A 128 18.72 3.22 -21.36
C PRO A 128 17.68 3.07 -22.46
N GLY A 129 16.45 3.55 -22.21
CA GLY A 129 15.34 3.45 -23.16
C GLY A 129 14.64 2.10 -23.22
N THR A 130 15.13 1.08 -22.50
CA THR A 130 14.45 -0.23 -22.40
C THR A 130 13.47 -0.22 -21.23
N LEU A 131 12.19 -0.40 -21.52
CA LEU A 131 11.16 -0.55 -20.48
C LEU A 131 11.45 -1.77 -19.60
N GLN A 132 11.34 -1.58 -18.29
CA GLN A 132 11.39 -2.66 -17.30
C GLN A 132 10.18 -2.60 -16.36
N PRO A 133 9.66 -3.74 -15.90
CA PRO A 133 8.55 -3.76 -14.95
C PRO A 133 9.01 -3.37 -13.55
N HIS A 134 8.14 -2.66 -12.83
CA HIS A 134 8.28 -2.34 -11.41
C HIS A 134 7.20 -3.04 -10.60
N GLU A 135 7.29 -4.36 -10.58
CA GLU A 135 6.53 -5.23 -9.69
C GLU A 135 7.47 -5.86 -8.67
N TYR A 136 7.14 -5.75 -7.39
CA TYR A 136 8.02 -6.15 -6.30
C TYR A 136 7.27 -6.90 -5.19
N PHE A 137 8.01 -7.67 -4.41
CA PHE A 137 7.54 -8.32 -3.18
C PHE A 137 8.32 -7.73 -2.00
N ALA A 138 7.61 -7.32 -0.94
CA ALA A 138 8.26 -6.84 0.28
C ALA A 138 9.19 -7.91 0.89
N SER A 139 8.82 -9.18 0.71
CA SER A 139 9.62 -10.33 1.16
C SER A 139 10.98 -10.47 0.46
N ASP A 140 11.17 -9.90 -0.73
CA ASP A 140 12.49 -9.82 -1.39
C ASP A 140 13.46 -8.92 -0.60
N TYR A 141 12.94 -8.08 0.30
CA TYR A 141 13.73 -7.14 1.10
C TYR A 141 14.02 -7.64 2.53
N PHE A 142 13.59 -8.85 2.90
CA PHE A 142 13.78 -9.37 4.28
C PHE A 142 15.24 -9.37 4.73
N ASP A 143 16.19 -9.68 3.85
CA ASP A 143 17.62 -9.59 4.18
C ASP A 143 18.04 -8.17 4.55
N PHE A 144 17.55 -7.16 3.82
CA PHE A 144 17.80 -5.75 4.16
C PHE A 144 17.12 -5.38 5.47
N MET A 145 15.85 -5.75 5.66
CA MET A 145 15.09 -5.46 6.87
C MET A 145 15.76 -6.06 8.11
N TYR A 146 16.34 -7.27 7.99
CA TYR A 146 17.10 -7.90 9.08
C TYR A 146 18.40 -7.14 9.37
N ARG A 147 19.15 -6.74 8.34
CA ARG A 147 20.35 -5.89 8.48
C ARG A 147 20.02 -4.53 9.12
N ALA A 148 18.91 -3.91 8.74
CA ALA A 148 18.43 -2.67 9.32
C ALA A 148 18.11 -2.84 10.82
N ALA A 149 17.49 -3.96 11.21
CA ALA A 149 17.27 -4.30 12.61
C ALA A 149 18.58 -4.49 13.40
N GLU A 150 19.57 -5.21 12.85
CA GLU A 150 20.89 -5.33 13.48
C GLU A 150 21.59 -3.97 13.66
N TYR A 151 21.46 -3.06 12.68
CA TYR A 151 21.94 -1.68 12.81
C TYR A 151 21.25 -0.95 13.96
N LEU A 152 19.91 -1.00 14.04
CA LEU A 152 19.16 -0.35 15.13
C LEU A 152 19.57 -0.88 16.51
N ILE A 153 19.80 -2.19 16.64
CA ILE A 153 20.31 -2.79 17.88
C ILE A 153 21.71 -2.23 18.20
N THR A 154 22.61 -2.22 17.21
CA THR A 154 23.99 -1.74 17.37
C THR A 154 24.05 -0.26 17.75
N ALA A 155 23.14 0.55 17.21
CA ALA A 155 22.98 1.96 17.55
C ALA A 155 22.27 2.20 18.90
N GLY A 156 21.85 1.14 19.61
CA GLY A 156 21.11 1.26 20.88
C GLY A 156 19.66 1.73 20.72
N LEU A 157 19.10 1.63 19.52
CA LEU A 157 17.77 2.08 19.11
C LEU A 157 16.74 0.94 19.04
N ALA A 158 17.14 -0.30 19.32
CA ALA A 158 16.24 -1.44 19.41
C ALA A 158 16.74 -2.45 20.45
N TYR A 159 15.81 -3.22 21.01
CA TYR A 159 16.10 -4.28 21.99
C TYR A 159 15.13 -5.45 21.83
N VAL A 160 15.56 -6.64 22.24
CA VAL A 160 14.70 -7.81 22.30
C VAL A 160 13.94 -7.80 23.61
N ASP A 161 12.62 -7.90 23.53
CA ASP A 161 11.69 -7.97 24.64
C ASP A 161 11.12 -9.38 24.78
N GLU A 162 11.08 -9.90 26.00
CA GLU A 162 10.58 -11.24 26.33
C GLU A 162 9.39 -11.18 27.29
N GLN A 163 8.80 -9.99 27.45
CA GLN A 163 7.51 -9.85 28.12
C GLN A 163 6.42 -10.55 27.31
N THR A 164 5.46 -11.14 28.01
CA THR A 164 4.24 -11.69 27.40
C THR A 164 3.43 -10.57 26.71
N PRO A 165 2.55 -10.90 25.74
CA PRO A 165 1.66 -9.91 25.12
C PRO A 165 0.82 -9.11 26.13
N GLU A 166 0.36 -9.75 27.20
CA GLU A 166 -0.40 -9.13 28.29
C GLU A 166 0.45 -8.14 29.08
N GLU A 167 1.68 -8.52 29.43
CA GLU A 167 2.62 -7.64 30.12
C GLU A 167 3.03 -6.45 29.26
N MET A 168 3.33 -6.67 27.98
CA MET A 168 3.64 -5.58 27.04
C MET A 168 2.48 -4.59 26.92
N ARG A 169 1.24 -5.11 26.84
CA ARG A 169 0.04 -4.25 26.81
C ARG A 169 -0.10 -3.44 28.09
N ALA A 170 0.17 -4.05 29.25
CA ALA A 170 0.11 -3.37 30.54
C ALA A 170 1.21 -2.30 30.69
N THR A 171 2.44 -2.59 30.25
CA THR A 171 3.56 -1.64 30.32
C THR A 171 3.47 -0.52 29.29
N ARG A 172 2.79 -0.73 28.16
CA ARG A 172 2.57 0.33 27.15
C ARG A 172 1.70 1.49 27.66
N GLY A 173 0.91 1.28 28.72
CA GLY A 173 -0.01 2.28 29.27
C GLY A 173 -1.19 2.58 28.34
N ASP A 174 -1.81 3.75 28.53
CA ASP A 174 -2.96 4.22 27.75
C ASP A 174 -2.88 5.74 27.50
N PHE A 175 -4.00 6.36 27.11
CA PHE A 175 -4.10 7.80 26.87
C PHE A 175 -4.04 8.66 28.14
N GLY A 176 -4.29 8.09 29.31
CA GLY A 176 -4.23 8.76 30.62
C GLY A 176 -3.01 8.40 31.46
N LYS A 177 -2.36 7.27 31.18
CA LYS A 177 -1.19 6.76 31.91
C LYS A 177 0.00 6.54 30.96
N PRO A 178 1.17 7.17 31.22
CA PRO A 178 2.38 6.91 30.42
C PRO A 178 2.82 5.45 30.55
N GLY A 179 3.51 4.95 29.53
CA GLY A 179 4.10 3.63 29.57
C GLY A 179 5.30 3.55 30.53
N THR A 180 5.69 2.33 30.86
CA THR A 180 6.84 2.01 31.71
C THR A 180 7.81 1.11 30.97
N ASP A 181 9.11 1.37 31.11
CA ASP A 181 10.15 0.59 30.45
C ASP A 181 10.03 -0.92 30.78
N SER A 182 10.17 -1.75 29.74
CA SER A 182 10.32 -3.21 29.89
C SER A 182 11.56 -3.52 30.72
N PRO A 183 11.56 -4.58 31.56
CA PRO A 183 12.77 -5.02 32.27
C PRO A 183 13.92 -5.40 31.33
N PHE A 184 13.62 -5.66 30.05
CA PHE A 184 14.61 -6.02 29.03
C PHE A 184 15.14 -4.82 28.23
N ARG A 185 14.59 -3.61 28.43
CA ARG A 185 14.94 -2.40 27.67
C ARG A 185 16.37 -1.91 27.88
N SER A 186 16.99 -2.31 28.99
CA SER A 186 18.37 -1.96 29.38
C SER A 186 19.41 -3.00 28.96
N ARG A 187 19.02 -4.05 28.23
CA ARG A 187 19.95 -5.03 27.65
C ARG A 187 21.08 -4.34 26.88
N THR A 188 22.27 -4.92 26.97
CA THR A 188 23.43 -4.48 26.20
C THR A 188 23.24 -4.81 24.71
N VAL A 189 24.02 -4.15 23.85
CA VAL A 189 24.00 -4.41 22.41
C VAL A 189 24.29 -5.88 22.10
N ASP A 190 25.31 -6.46 22.75
CA ASP A 190 25.72 -7.85 22.52
C ASP A 190 24.63 -8.86 22.93
N GLU A 191 23.97 -8.63 24.07
CA GLU A 191 22.84 -9.47 24.51
C GLU A 191 21.67 -9.41 23.54
N ASN A 192 21.34 -8.20 23.05
CA ASN A 192 20.26 -8.02 22.07
C ASN A 192 20.59 -8.68 20.73
N LEU A 193 21.81 -8.54 20.21
CA LEU A 193 22.24 -9.20 18.98
C LEU A 193 22.21 -10.72 19.13
N ALA A 194 22.70 -11.25 20.25
CA ALA A 194 22.66 -12.68 20.53
C ALA A 194 21.21 -13.21 20.57
N ARG A 195 20.32 -12.51 21.28
CA ARG A 195 18.90 -12.89 21.34
C ARG A 195 18.21 -12.77 19.99
N PHE A 196 18.45 -11.72 19.23
CA PHE A 196 17.81 -11.53 17.93
C PHE A 196 18.25 -12.60 16.92
N ARG A 197 19.52 -13.02 16.96
CA ARG A 197 20.02 -14.16 16.18
C ARG A 197 19.39 -15.48 16.61
N GLN A 198 19.19 -15.71 17.91
CA GLN A 198 18.43 -16.86 18.41
C GLN A 198 16.98 -16.87 17.91
N MET A 199 16.33 -15.71 17.80
CA MET A 199 15.01 -15.60 17.20
C MET A 199 15.04 -16.03 15.72
N ARG A 200 15.99 -15.50 14.93
CA ARG A 200 16.17 -15.83 13.50
C ARG A 200 16.51 -17.30 13.27
N ASP A 201 17.34 -17.89 14.14
CA ASP A 201 17.81 -19.28 14.02
C ASP A 201 16.78 -20.29 14.55
N GLY A 202 15.59 -19.82 14.95
CA GLY A 202 14.49 -20.68 15.40
C GLY A 202 14.71 -21.32 16.78
N ALA A 203 15.59 -20.76 17.60
CA ALA A 203 15.91 -21.29 18.93
C ALA A 203 14.90 -20.90 20.03
N LEU A 204 13.98 -19.96 19.74
CA LEU A 204 12.93 -19.49 20.65
C LEU A 204 11.54 -19.86 20.10
N ASP A 205 10.59 -20.14 20.99
CA ASP A 205 9.22 -20.49 20.61
C ASP A 205 8.46 -19.31 19.99
N ASP A 206 7.40 -19.60 19.23
CA ASP A 206 6.53 -18.58 18.65
C ASP A 206 5.93 -17.70 19.77
N GLY A 207 6.07 -16.37 19.64
CA GLY A 207 5.61 -15.41 20.65
C GLY A 207 6.49 -15.32 21.90
N ALA A 208 7.58 -16.08 22.02
CA ALA A 208 8.47 -16.02 23.18
C ALA A 208 9.29 -14.72 23.26
N ALA A 209 9.54 -14.08 22.13
CA ALA A 209 10.27 -12.82 22.06
C ALA A 209 9.86 -11.98 20.85
N VAL A 210 10.04 -10.66 20.98
CA VAL A 210 9.87 -9.69 19.91
C VAL A 210 11.03 -8.70 19.89
N LEU A 211 11.38 -8.16 18.72
CA LEU A 211 12.27 -7.01 18.65
C LEU A 211 11.42 -5.74 18.75
N ARG A 212 11.80 -4.78 19.59
CA ARG A 212 11.12 -3.49 19.73
C ARG A 212 12.07 -2.35 19.44
N ALA A 213 11.54 -1.26 18.87
CA ALA A 213 12.26 0.01 18.82
C ALA A 213 12.42 0.56 20.24
N LYS A 214 13.47 1.34 20.47
CA LYS A 214 13.73 2.06 21.71
C LYS A 214 13.57 3.56 21.46
N ILE A 215 12.39 4.08 21.78
CA ILE A 215 11.99 5.46 21.50
C ILE A 215 11.64 6.14 22.83
N ASP A 216 10.35 6.26 23.15
CA ASP A 216 9.87 6.96 24.34
C ASP A 216 8.58 6.32 24.86
N MET A 217 8.69 5.59 25.97
CA MET A 217 7.55 4.97 26.65
C MET A 217 6.56 5.98 27.23
N ALA A 218 6.97 7.23 27.46
CA ALA A 218 6.11 8.30 27.95
C ALA A 218 5.44 9.11 26.83
N SER A 219 5.70 8.80 25.55
CA SER A 219 5.16 9.57 24.43
C SER A 219 3.63 9.68 24.47
N PRO A 220 3.05 10.85 24.17
CA PRO A 220 1.59 10.98 24.04
C PRO A 220 1.06 10.18 22.85
N ASN A 221 1.89 9.92 21.83
CA ASN A 221 1.55 9.02 20.74
C ASN A 221 1.91 7.57 21.13
N ILE A 222 0.88 6.74 21.31
CA ILE A 222 1.04 5.32 21.68
C ILE A 222 1.88 4.54 20.65
N ASN A 223 1.89 4.94 19.38
CA ASN A 223 2.70 4.30 18.33
C ASN A 223 4.21 4.57 18.49
N MET A 224 4.60 5.59 19.27
CA MET A 224 5.99 5.89 19.60
C MET A 224 6.48 5.22 20.89
N ARG A 225 5.60 4.48 21.59
CA ARG A 225 5.93 3.72 22.80
C ARG A 225 6.53 2.36 22.44
N ASP A 226 7.80 2.37 22.08
CA ASP A 226 8.62 1.21 21.72
C ASP A 226 7.84 0.19 20.85
N PRO A 227 7.42 0.55 19.62
CA PRO A 227 6.67 -0.36 18.76
C PRO A 227 7.47 -1.60 18.38
N THR A 228 6.77 -2.72 18.18
CA THR A 228 7.36 -3.98 17.73
C THR A 228 7.85 -3.88 16.29
N LEU A 229 9.07 -4.35 16.03
CA LEU A 229 9.74 -4.40 14.73
C LEU A 229 9.67 -5.80 14.11
N TYR A 230 9.90 -6.84 14.91
CA TYR A 230 9.89 -8.24 14.50
C TYR A 230 9.14 -9.11 15.49
N ARG A 231 8.52 -10.18 14.96
CA ARG A 231 7.91 -11.26 15.73
C ARG A 231 8.41 -12.63 15.24
N ILE A 232 8.42 -13.61 16.14
CA ILE A 232 8.64 -15.02 15.77
C ILE A 232 7.33 -15.60 15.26
N ARG A 233 7.37 -16.24 14.08
CA ARG A 233 6.27 -17.01 13.52
C ARG A 233 6.84 -18.12 12.65
N ARG A 234 6.57 -19.38 12.97
CA ARG A 234 6.96 -20.51 12.10
C ARG A 234 5.84 -20.79 11.11
N ALA A 235 5.97 -20.27 9.90
CA ALA A 235 5.05 -20.51 8.80
C ALA A 235 5.82 -20.48 7.47
N THR A 236 5.42 -21.31 6.52
CA THR A 236 5.99 -21.29 5.17
C THR A 236 5.49 -20.06 4.43
N HIS A 237 6.41 -19.23 3.93
CA HIS A 237 6.07 -18.04 3.15
C HIS A 237 5.90 -18.37 1.67
N HIS A 238 4.90 -17.80 0.99
CA HIS A 238 4.62 -18.12 -0.42
C HIS A 238 5.78 -17.77 -1.37
N ASN A 239 6.46 -16.64 -1.15
CA ASN A 239 7.62 -16.20 -1.94
C ASN A 239 8.98 -16.73 -1.42
N THR A 240 9.26 -16.65 -0.10
CA THR A 240 10.58 -16.97 0.48
C THR A 240 10.71 -18.36 1.10
N GLY A 241 9.66 -19.18 1.08
CA GLY A 241 9.65 -20.52 1.67
C GLY A 241 9.90 -20.51 3.17
N ASP A 242 10.72 -21.44 3.65
CA ASP A 242 11.07 -21.60 5.08
C ASP A 242 12.40 -20.91 5.46
N LYS A 243 12.88 -19.95 4.64
CA LYS A 243 14.14 -19.23 4.91
C LYS A 243 14.09 -18.45 6.24
N TRP A 244 12.91 -17.98 6.62
CA TRP A 244 12.71 -17.11 7.79
C TRP A 244 11.70 -17.71 8.76
N CYS A 245 11.98 -17.59 10.05
CA CYS A 245 11.00 -17.86 11.13
C CYS A 245 10.71 -16.62 11.99
N ILE A 246 11.26 -15.47 11.59
CA ILE A 246 10.91 -14.16 12.11
C ILE A 246 10.45 -13.27 10.97
N TYR A 247 9.41 -12.49 11.21
CA TYR A 247 8.81 -11.63 10.21
C TYR A 247 8.72 -10.20 10.73
N PRO A 248 9.04 -9.21 9.89
CA PRO A 248 8.91 -7.81 10.26
C PRO A 248 7.43 -7.46 10.43
N MET A 249 7.17 -6.50 11.32
CA MET A 249 5.85 -5.88 11.42
C MET A 249 5.67 -4.90 10.26
N TYR A 250 4.44 -4.77 9.74
CA TYR A 250 4.10 -3.79 8.69
C TYR A 250 4.68 -2.40 8.96
N THR A 251 4.55 -1.91 10.20
CA THR A 251 5.06 -0.58 10.59
C THR A 251 6.56 -0.41 10.41
N PHE A 252 7.33 -1.50 10.46
CA PHE A 252 8.78 -1.52 10.26
C PHE A 252 9.17 -1.82 8.81
N ALA A 253 8.46 -2.74 8.16
CA ALA A 253 8.72 -3.13 6.77
C ALA A 253 8.39 -2.01 5.78
N HIS A 254 7.21 -1.41 5.92
CA HIS A 254 6.64 -0.49 4.95
C HIS A 254 7.50 0.75 4.64
N PRO A 255 8.08 1.45 5.64
CA PRO A 255 8.98 2.58 5.35
C PRO A 255 10.26 2.12 4.66
N ILE A 256 10.79 0.95 5.02
CA ILE A 256 11.99 0.39 4.42
C ILE A 256 11.75 0.06 2.95
N GLU A 257 10.64 -0.60 2.63
CA GLU A 257 10.24 -0.90 1.25
C GLU A 257 10.19 0.39 0.41
N ASP A 258 9.54 1.44 0.92
CA ASP A 258 9.46 2.73 0.25
C ASP A 258 10.84 3.37 0.02
N ALA A 259 11.75 3.24 0.99
CA ALA A 259 13.10 3.79 0.87
C ALA A 259 13.95 3.04 -0.15
N LEU A 260 13.89 1.71 -0.16
CA LEU A 260 14.63 0.87 -1.12
C LEU A 260 14.13 1.10 -2.55
N GLU A 261 12.85 1.37 -2.72
CA GLU A 261 12.25 1.65 -4.03
C GLU A 261 12.39 3.10 -4.48
N GLN A 262 13.06 3.96 -3.71
CA GLN A 262 13.15 5.40 -3.98
C GLN A 262 11.77 6.07 -4.13
N ILE A 263 10.75 5.61 -3.40
CA ILE A 263 9.44 6.25 -3.37
C ILE A 263 9.61 7.72 -2.96
N THR A 264 8.94 8.65 -3.63
CA THR A 264 8.97 10.07 -3.27
C THR A 264 7.77 10.39 -2.38
N HIS A 265 6.59 10.00 -2.82
CA HIS A 265 5.32 10.28 -2.14
C HIS A 265 4.62 8.96 -1.79
N SER A 266 4.74 8.56 -0.53
CA SER A 266 4.08 7.37 0.02
C SER A 266 2.63 7.71 0.38
N LEU A 267 1.69 7.35 -0.51
CA LEU A 267 0.28 7.67 -0.33
C LEU A 267 -0.43 6.54 0.42
N CYS A 268 -1.05 6.86 1.55
CA CYS A 268 -1.83 5.91 2.35
C CYS A 268 -3.11 6.54 2.89
N THR A 269 -3.93 5.77 3.60
CA THR A 269 -5.20 6.26 4.16
C THR A 269 -5.01 6.87 5.56
N LEU A 270 -5.95 7.70 6.01
CA LEU A 270 -5.90 8.40 7.31
C LEU A 270 -5.71 7.49 8.53
N GLU A 271 -6.03 6.20 8.44
CA GLU A 271 -5.78 5.22 9.50
C GLU A 271 -4.28 5.13 9.90
N PHE A 272 -3.37 5.61 9.06
CA PHE A 272 -1.93 5.60 9.28
C PHE A 272 -1.34 6.95 9.72
N GLU A 273 -2.18 7.98 9.95
CA GLU A 273 -1.69 9.31 10.35
C GLU A 273 -0.94 9.28 11.69
N ASP A 274 -1.48 8.60 12.69
CA ASP A 274 -0.82 8.43 13.99
C ASP A 274 0.44 7.55 13.92
N GLN A 275 0.66 6.82 12.82
CA GLN A 275 1.84 6.00 12.58
C GLN A 275 2.95 6.78 11.85
N ARG A 276 2.63 7.88 11.15
CA ARG A 276 3.61 8.71 10.43
C ARG A 276 4.83 9.11 11.28
N PRO A 277 4.71 9.50 12.56
CA PRO A 277 5.88 9.84 13.37
C PRO A 277 6.88 8.68 13.51
N PHE A 278 6.41 7.42 13.52
CA PHE A 278 7.28 6.25 13.54
C PHE A 278 7.90 5.99 12.16
N TYR A 279 7.14 6.19 11.09
CA TYR A 279 7.64 6.15 9.71
C TYR A 279 8.82 7.10 9.53
N ASP A 280 8.65 8.38 9.90
CA ASP A 280 9.70 9.39 9.80
C ASP A 280 10.90 9.05 10.70
N TRP A 281 10.65 8.68 11.96
CA TRP A 281 11.70 8.28 12.89
C TRP A 281 12.57 7.14 12.33
N LEU A 282 11.94 6.10 11.78
CA LEU A 282 12.68 4.95 11.25
C LEU A 282 13.57 5.36 10.08
N LEU A 283 13.03 6.11 9.12
CA LEU A 283 13.80 6.56 7.95
C LEU A 283 14.94 7.48 8.35
N ASP A 284 14.73 8.42 9.27
CA ASP A 284 15.77 9.30 9.79
C ASP A 284 16.93 8.48 10.38
N ARG A 285 16.63 7.48 11.24
CA ARG A 285 17.68 6.65 11.87
C ARG A 285 18.45 5.80 10.86
N LEU A 286 17.77 5.25 9.85
CA LEU A 286 18.41 4.45 8.81
C LEU A 286 19.25 5.32 7.86
N ALA A 287 18.81 6.56 7.58
CA ALA A 287 19.56 7.52 6.78
C ALA A 287 20.80 8.03 7.53
N GLU A 288 20.70 8.32 8.84
CA GLU A 288 21.84 8.63 9.72
C GLU A 288 22.90 7.52 9.70
N GLY A 289 22.47 6.25 9.60
CA GLY A 289 23.34 5.09 9.47
C GLY A 289 23.94 4.87 8.08
N GLY A 290 23.52 5.66 7.08
CA GLY A 290 23.92 5.48 5.68
C GLY A 290 23.34 4.23 5.02
N LEU A 291 22.31 3.61 5.59
CA LEU A 291 21.69 2.39 5.03
C LEU A 291 20.75 2.73 3.87
N ILE A 292 20.07 3.88 3.91
CA ILE A 292 19.16 4.33 2.85
C ILE A 292 19.60 5.68 2.30
N ALA A 293 19.18 5.98 1.06
CA ALA A 293 19.53 7.24 0.42
C ALA A 293 18.71 8.41 0.99
N SER A 294 19.32 9.59 1.03
CA SER A 294 18.66 10.85 1.33
C SER A 294 18.53 11.71 0.07
N PRO A 295 17.44 12.49 -0.07
CA PRO A 295 16.29 12.55 0.82
C PRO A 295 15.46 11.26 0.73
N HIS A 296 14.96 10.76 1.84
CA HIS A 296 14.13 9.54 1.88
C HIS A 296 12.64 9.86 1.65
N PRO A 297 11.76 8.86 1.40
CA PRO A 297 10.35 9.11 1.10
C PRO A 297 9.60 9.85 2.21
N ARG A 298 8.47 10.49 1.85
CA ARG A 298 7.52 11.10 2.80
C ARG A 298 6.13 10.48 2.68
N GLN A 299 5.45 10.32 3.82
CA GLN A 299 4.09 9.80 3.89
C GLN A 299 3.05 10.92 3.78
N TYR A 300 2.00 10.69 2.98
CA TYR A 300 0.85 11.59 2.86
C TYR A 300 -0.45 10.79 2.92
N GLU A 301 -1.36 11.22 3.78
CA GLU A 301 -2.59 10.49 4.07
C GLU A 301 -3.81 11.14 3.41
N PHE A 302 -4.70 10.31 2.87
CA PHE A 302 -5.99 10.73 2.32
C PHE A 302 -7.16 9.94 2.91
N ALA A 303 -8.35 10.54 2.89
CA ALA A 303 -9.55 9.90 3.40
C ALA A 303 -9.95 8.68 2.55
N ARG A 304 -10.20 7.56 3.24
CA ARG A 304 -10.73 6.32 2.65
C ARG A 304 -12.04 6.61 1.91
N LEU A 305 -12.23 5.93 0.78
CA LEU A 305 -13.49 5.95 0.05
C LEU A 305 -14.55 5.12 0.79
N ASN A 306 -15.62 5.79 1.23
CA ASN A 306 -16.82 5.13 1.73
C ASN A 306 -17.97 5.39 0.75
N VAL A 307 -18.65 4.34 0.34
CA VAL A 307 -19.80 4.42 -0.58
C VAL A 307 -21.04 3.95 0.14
N THR A 308 -22.15 4.70 0.05
CA THR A 308 -23.42 4.31 0.68
C THR A 308 -23.86 2.93 0.15
N HIS A 309 -24.48 2.13 1.02
CA HIS A 309 -24.93 0.76 0.72
C HIS A 309 -23.83 -0.27 0.36
N VAL A 310 -22.55 0.08 0.44
CA VAL A 310 -21.44 -0.82 0.09
C VAL A 310 -20.62 -1.19 1.33
N LEU A 311 -20.35 -2.49 1.50
CA LEU A 311 -19.44 -3.01 2.53
C LEU A 311 -18.05 -3.26 1.94
N THR A 312 -17.00 -2.65 2.50
CA THR A 312 -15.60 -2.89 2.07
C THR A 312 -14.77 -3.62 3.12
N SER A 313 -15.35 -3.98 4.26
CA SER A 313 -14.65 -4.75 5.29
C SER A 313 -14.44 -6.18 4.80
N LYS A 314 -13.17 -6.59 4.64
CA LYS A 314 -12.77 -7.93 4.23
C LYS A 314 -13.43 -9.04 5.05
N ARG A 315 -13.51 -8.88 6.38
CA ARG A 315 -14.17 -9.86 7.26
C ARG A 315 -15.65 -10.04 6.90
N LYS A 316 -16.36 -8.95 6.63
CA LYS A 316 -17.78 -8.99 6.24
C LYS A 316 -17.97 -9.55 4.83
N LEU A 317 -17.10 -9.18 3.89
CA LEU A 317 -17.16 -9.71 2.53
C LEU A 317 -16.91 -11.22 2.49
N ARG A 318 -15.93 -11.71 3.25
CA ARG A 318 -15.67 -13.15 3.41
C ARG A 318 -16.89 -13.87 3.99
N GLN A 319 -17.51 -13.31 5.02
CA GLN A 319 -18.72 -13.86 5.62
C GLN A 319 -19.86 -14.01 4.60
N LEU A 320 -20.06 -13.03 3.69
CA LEU A 320 -21.08 -13.12 2.64
C LEU A 320 -20.86 -14.31 1.70
N VAL A 321 -19.59 -14.60 1.36
CA VAL A 321 -19.21 -15.72 0.48
C VAL A 321 -19.33 -17.04 1.22
N GLU A 322 -18.78 -17.15 2.43
CA GLU A 322 -18.78 -18.39 3.23
C GLU A 322 -20.19 -18.83 3.64
N GLU A 323 -21.08 -17.89 3.94
CA GLU A 323 -22.48 -18.18 4.29
C GLU A 323 -23.39 -18.33 3.06
N GLY A 324 -22.87 -18.19 1.84
CA GLY A 324 -23.62 -18.39 0.60
C GLY A 324 -24.66 -17.31 0.27
N HIS A 325 -24.49 -16.08 0.78
CA HIS A 325 -25.35 -14.94 0.41
C HIS A 325 -25.05 -14.40 -0.99
N VAL A 326 -23.88 -14.73 -1.54
CA VAL A 326 -23.41 -14.42 -2.90
C VAL A 326 -22.78 -15.66 -3.53
N ASP A 327 -22.65 -15.68 -4.87
CA ASP A 327 -22.18 -16.85 -5.62
C ASP A 327 -20.65 -17.02 -5.58
N GLY A 328 -19.93 -15.99 -5.11
CA GLY A 328 -18.47 -15.97 -5.05
C GLY A 328 -17.92 -14.55 -4.94
N TRP A 329 -16.59 -14.43 -5.01
CA TRP A 329 -15.91 -13.12 -4.95
C TRP A 329 -16.12 -12.27 -6.19
N ASP A 330 -16.47 -12.86 -7.33
CA ASP A 330 -16.75 -12.19 -8.59
C ASP A 330 -18.26 -11.96 -8.81
N ASP A 331 -19.12 -12.25 -7.82
CA ASP A 331 -20.56 -12.01 -7.94
C ASP A 331 -20.85 -10.54 -8.27
N PRO A 332 -21.72 -10.21 -9.26
CA PRO A 332 -22.06 -8.83 -9.62
C PRO A 332 -22.59 -7.95 -8.46
N ARG A 333 -23.09 -8.56 -7.37
CA ARG A 333 -23.53 -7.87 -6.14
C ARG A 333 -22.36 -7.49 -5.23
N MET A 334 -21.20 -8.13 -5.39
CA MET A 334 -20.01 -7.86 -4.60
C MET A 334 -19.35 -6.55 -5.05
N PRO A 335 -18.79 -5.75 -4.12
CA PRO A 335 -18.07 -4.53 -4.44
C PRO A 335 -16.60 -4.79 -4.82
N THR A 336 -16.24 -6.06 -5.06
CA THR A 336 -14.93 -6.44 -5.56
C THR A 336 -14.72 -5.89 -6.96
N LEU A 337 -13.47 -5.69 -7.37
CA LEU A 337 -13.18 -5.27 -8.75
C LEU A 337 -13.59 -6.36 -9.75
N ALA A 338 -13.43 -7.64 -9.39
CA ALA A 338 -13.93 -8.77 -10.16
C ALA A 338 -15.46 -8.74 -10.31
N GLY A 339 -16.20 -8.49 -9.22
CA GLY A 339 -17.66 -8.38 -9.23
C GLY A 339 -18.16 -7.21 -10.07
N LEU A 340 -17.53 -6.03 -9.92
CA LEU A 340 -17.85 -4.85 -10.72
C LEU A 340 -17.55 -5.08 -12.21
N ARG A 341 -16.41 -5.70 -12.54
CA ARG A 341 -16.06 -6.09 -13.91
C ARG A 341 -17.10 -7.04 -14.50
N ARG A 342 -17.49 -8.10 -13.77
CA ARG A 342 -18.52 -9.05 -14.22
C ARG A 342 -19.90 -8.42 -14.36
N ARG A 343 -20.23 -7.43 -13.51
CA ARG A 343 -21.46 -6.63 -13.60
C ARG A 343 -21.53 -5.74 -14.85
N GLY A 344 -20.40 -5.45 -15.48
CA GLY A 344 -20.31 -4.59 -16.66
C GLY A 344 -19.84 -3.17 -16.37
N TYR A 345 -19.25 -2.91 -15.19
CA TYR A 345 -18.49 -1.67 -14.98
C TYR A 345 -17.25 -1.65 -15.88
N THR A 346 -16.89 -0.47 -16.35
CA THR A 346 -15.67 -0.25 -17.17
C THR A 346 -14.58 0.42 -16.34
N PRO A 347 -13.29 0.26 -16.71
CA PRO A 347 -12.19 1.01 -16.12
C PRO A 347 -12.43 2.53 -16.14
N GLU A 348 -12.97 3.05 -17.24
CA GLU A 348 -13.27 4.47 -17.42
C GLU A 348 -14.33 4.96 -16.41
N ALA A 349 -15.35 4.14 -16.15
CA ALA A 349 -16.38 4.45 -15.16
C ALA A 349 -15.79 4.55 -13.75
N LEU A 350 -14.91 3.61 -13.38
CA LEU A 350 -14.26 3.60 -12.07
C LEU A 350 -13.27 4.76 -11.92
N ARG A 351 -12.52 5.10 -12.97
CA ARG A 351 -11.65 6.27 -13.01
C ARG A 351 -12.43 7.56 -12.78
N LEU A 352 -13.50 7.76 -13.56
CA LEU A 352 -14.37 8.94 -13.46
C LEU A 352 -15.01 9.05 -12.08
N PHE A 353 -15.45 7.93 -11.52
CA PHE A 353 -15.99 7.88 -10.16
C PHE A 353 -14.93 8.28 -9.11
N CYS A 354 -13.72 7.73 -9.19
CA CYS A 354 -12.64 8.05 -8.26
C CYS A 354 -12.25 9.53 -8.34
N GLU A 355 -12.13 10.09 -9.56
CA GLU A 355 -11.86 11.51 -9.79
C GLU A 355 -12.94 12.40 -9.15
N ARG A 356 -14.21 12.10 -9.40
CA ARG A 356 -15.35 12.85 -8.83
C ARG A 356 -15.48 12.72 -7.33
N SER A 357 -15.07 11.60 -6.76
CA SER A 357 -15.10 11.40 -5.30
C SER A 357 -14.15 12.34 -4.55
N GLY A 358 -13.18 12.94 -5.25
CA GLY A 358 -12.21 13.87 -4.68
C GLY A 358 -11.23 13.23 -3.71
N THR A 359 -10.22 14.00 -3.32
CA THR A 359 -9.19 13.56 -2.36
C THR A 359 -9.05 14.60 -1.26
N THR A 360 -9.41 14.24 -0.03
CA THR A 360 -9.45 15.14 1.12
C THR A 360 -8.75 14.50 2.32
N LYS A 361 -8.40 15.33 3.32
CA LYS A 361 -7.97 14.86 4.66
C LYS A 361 -9.13 14.74 5.66
N SER A 362 -10.33 15.16 5.27
CA SER A 362 -11.51 15.07 6.13
C SER A 362 -12.08 13.66 6.08
N GLY A 363 -11.86 12.90 7.15
CA GLY A 363 -12.46 11.57 7.32
C GLY A 363 -13.99 11.62 7.39
N GLY A 364 -14.64 10.48 7.16
CA GLY A 364 -16.08 10.30 7.37
C GLY A 364 -17.01 10.77 6.25
N GLY A 365 -16.47 11.27 5.13
CA GLY A 365 -17.26 11.55 3.94
C GLY A 365 -17.83 10.27 3.32
N TRP A 366 -19.12 10.28 2.99
CA TRP A 366 -19.80 9.22 2.27
C TRP A 366 -20.13 9.68 0.85
N THR A 367 -19.69 8.91 -0.13
CA THR A 367 -20.09 9.09 -1.52
C THR A 367 -21.36 8.30 -1.79
N GLU A 368 -22.35 8.93 -2.41
CA GLU A 368 -23.59 8.25 -2.75
C GLU A 368 -23.35 7.16 -3.80
N TYR A 369 -23.97 5.99 -3.60
CA TYR A 369 -23.94 4.90 -4.59
C TYR A 369 -24.41 5.34 -5.97
N ALA A 370 -25.39 6.26 -6.02
CA ALA A 370 -25.87 6.86 -7.26
C ALA A 370 -24.77 7.55 -8.08
N SER A 371 -23.71 8.08 -7.44
CA SER A 371 -22.57 8.67 -8.13
C SER A 371 -21.74 7.63 -8.89
N LEU A 372 -21.61 6.41 -8.34
CA LEU A 372 -20.97 5.29 -9.02
C LEU A 372 -21.78 4.85 -10.24
N GLU A 373 -23.10 4.75 -10.11
CA GLU A 373 -23.98 4.43 -11.23
C GLU A 373 -23.99 5.53 -12.30
N ALA A 374 -23.96 6.79 -11.89
CA ALA A 374 -23.91 7.92 -12.81
C ALA A 374 -22.63 7.90 -13.66
N ALA A 375 -21.47 7.62 -13.05
CA ALA A 375 -20.21 7.47 -13.77
C ALA A 375 -20.27 6.33 -14.82
N LEU A 376 -20.93 5.21 -14.49
CA LEU A 376 -21.14 4.12 -15.43
C LEU A 376 -22.07 4.52 -16.59
N ARG A 377 -23.23 5.13 -16.28
CA ARG A 377 -24.17 5.59 -17.32
C ARG A 377 -23.51 6.57 -18.28
N GLU A 378 -22.75 7.52 -17.76
CA GLU A 378 -22.08 8.56 -18.56
C GLU A 378 -21.00 7.98 -19.48
N THR A 379 -20.26 6.98 -19.01
CA THR A 379 -19.19 6.36 -19.81
C THR A 379 -19.74 5.37 -20.84
N LEU A 380 -20.86 4.68 -20.53
CA LEU A 380 -21.49 3.75 -21.46
C LEU A 380 -22.40 4.42 -22.49
N ASP A 381 -23.10 5.52 -22.15
CA ASP A 381 -24.05 6.19 -23.05
C ASP A 381 -23.48 6.52 -24.45
N PRO A 382 -22.24 7.03 -24.61
CA PRO A 382 -21.71 7.33 -25.94
C PRO A 382 -21.22 6.09 -26.72
N ILE A 383 -20.99 4.94 -26.07
CA ILE A 383 -20.34 3.77 -26.69
C ILE A 383 -21.22 2.53 -26.81
N ALA A 384 -22.26 2.40 -25.98
CA ALA A 384 -23.13 1.23 -25.97
C ALA A 384 -24.16 1.29 -27.11
N PRO A 385 -24.15 0.35 -28.07
CA PRO A 385 -25.17 0.29 -29.11
C PRO A 385 -26.54 -0.01 -28.49
N ARG A 386 -27.57 0.66 -28.96
CA ARG A 386 -28.95 0.44 -28.48
C ARG A 386 -29.50 -0.85 -29.10
N ALA A 387 -30.08 -1.69 -28.27
CA ALA A 387 -30.80 -2.90 -28.68
C ALA A 387 -32.19 -2.92 -28.04
N MET A 388 -33.10 -3.71 -28.61
CA MET A 388 -34.41 -3.96 -28.01
C MET A 388 -34.42 -5.35 -27.39
N ALA A 389 -34.81 -5.41 -26.11
CA ALA A 389 -35.02 -6.66 -25.39
C ALA A 389 -36.36 -6.57 -24.65
N VAL A 390 -37.08 -7.70 -24.60
CA VAL A 390 -38.31 -7.82 -23.83
C VAL A 390 -38.02 -8.76 -22.66
N LEU A 391 -37.89 -8.20 -21.46
CA LEU A 391 -37.52 -8.96 -20.26
C LEU A 391 -38.70 -9.76 -19.69
N ASP A 392 -39.91 -9.21 -19.82
CA ASP A 392 -41.16 -9.84 -19.42
C ASP A 392 -42.11 -9.93 -20.64
N PRO A 393 -41.99 -10.99 -21.46
CA PRO A 393 -42.62 -11.05 -22.77
C PRO A 393 -44.13 -11.33 -22.69
N VAL A 394 -44.92 -10.39 -23.20
CA VAL A 394 -46.34 -10.61 -23.50
C VAL A 394 -46.51 -10.82 -25.00
N LYS A 395 -47.13 -11.95 -25.39
CA LYS A 395 -47.33 -12.29 -26.80
C LYS A 395 -48.29 -11.28 -27.45
N LEU A 396 -47.81 -10.59 -28.50
CA LEU A 396 -48.62 -9.72 -29.35
C LEU A 396 -48.80 -10.37 -30.72
N VAL A 397 -50.05 -10.51 -31.17
CA VAL A 397 -50.38 -10.97 -32.53
C VAL A 397 -50.98 -9.79 -33.29
N ILE A 398 -50.34 -9.40 -34.39
CA ILE A 398 -50.84 -8.36 -35.28
C ILE A 398 -51.62 -9.05 -36.41
N THR A 399 -52.95 -9.00 -36.36
CA THR A 399 -53.84 -9.74 -37.28
C THR A 399 -53.99 -9.08 -38.65
N ASN A 400 -53.51 -7.86 -38.80
CA ASN A 400 -53.60 -7.04 -40.01
C ASN A 400 -52.22 -6.60 -40.53
N TRP A 401 -51.18 -7.41 -40.33
CA TRP A 401 -49.84 -7.15 -40.89
C TRP A 401 -49.81 -7.60 -42.36
N ALA A 402 -49.70 -6.62 -43.27
CA ALA A 402 -49.74 -6.81 -44.72
C ALA A 402 -48.41 -7.32 -45.30
#